data_AF-A0A9W8IA04-F1
#
_entry.id   AF-A0A9W8IA04-F1
#
_cell.length_a   1.000
_cell.length_b   1.000
_cell.length_c   1.000
_cell.angle_alpha   90.00
_cell.angle_beta   90.00
_cell.angle_gamma   90.00
#
_symmetry.space_group_name_H-M   'P 1'
#
loop_
_entity.id
_entity.type
_entity.pdbx_description
1 polymer ?
#
loop_
_entity_poly.entity_id
_entity_poly.type
_entity_poly.pdbx_seq_one_letter_code
_entity_poly.pdbx_strand_id
1 'polypeptide(L)'
;MTVEERTLFKRRVKEEMAFHRISVYPYACDDDDDEDRLLNASIRELVPFAVVGSEEIIDVDGKPVRGRRHGWGVINIFDESHCDFVHLRNFMLRTHLSDLIEVTAQRHYEQFRTSQLRQIKELRAQQAAAAAAAAGGSAMPAASQQQQPPAAPLPNQPAMTQV
;
A
#
# COMPACT_ATOMS: atom_id res chain seq x y z
N MET A 1 6.96 20.09 22.79
CA MET A 1 6.76 18.77 23.41
C MET A 1 7.92 18.51 24.33
N THR A 2 7.65 18.18 25.59
CA THR A 2 8.70 17.76 26.53
C THR A 2 9.22 16.37 26.13
N VAL A 3 10.31 15.92 26.76
CA VAL A 3 10.91 14.61 26.49
C VAL A 3 9.94 13.48 26.90
N GLU A 4 9.18 13.68 27.97
CA GLU A 4 8.15 12.75 28.46
C GLU A 4 6.99 12.66 27.47
N GLU A 5 6.45 13.80 27.03
CA GLU A 5 5.37 13.86 26.04
C GLU A 5 5.78 13.20 24.73
N ARG A 6 7.02 13.42 24.30
CA ARG A 6 7.61 12.79 23.10
C ARG A 6 7.61 11.27 23.22
N THR A 7 8.04 10.74 24.36
CA THR A 7 8.10 9.29 24.59
C THR A 7 6.70 8.67 24.60
N LEU A 8 5.74 9.31 25.27
CA LEU A 8 4.34 8.86 25.29
C LEU A 8 3.71 8.89 23.91
N PHE A 9 3.96 9.95 23.14
CA PHE A 9 3.46 10.10 21.78
C PHE A 9 4.04 9.03 20.85
N LYS A 10 5.37 8.80 20.89
CA LYS A 10 6.03 7.74 20.11
C LYS A 10 5.41 6.37 20.40
N ARG A 11 5.17 6.03 21.66
CA ARG A 11 4.54 4.77 22.03
C ARG A 11 3.14 4.63 21.44
N ARG A 12 2.30 5.66 21.58
CA ARG A 12 0.94 5.65 21.02
C ARG A 12 0.95 5.47 19.50
N VAL A 13 1.82 6.20 18.80
CA VAL A 13 1.95 6.07 17.34
C VAL A 13 2.36 4.64 16.96
N LYS A 14 3.32 4.03 17.66
CA LYS A 14 3.71 2.63 17.39
C LYS A 14 2.54 1.66 17.58
N GLU A 15 1.76 1.83 18.65
CA GLU A 15 0.59 1.00 18.92
C GLU A 15 -0.47 1.14 17.81
N GLU A 16 -0.74 2.37 17.36
CA GLU A 16 -1.68 2.63 16.26
C GLU A 16 -1.19 2.06 14.93
N MET A 17 0.11 2.21 14.61
CA MET A 17 0.69 1.63 13.40
C MET A 17 0.56 0.10 13.38
N ALA A 18 0.81 -0.55 14.52
CA ALA A 18 0.62 -1.99 14.66
C ALA A 18 -0.85 -2.40 14.52
N PHE A 19 -1.77 -1.65 15.15
CA PHE A 19 -3.20 -1.89 15.07
C PHE A 19 -3.72 -1.81 13.61
N HIS A 20 -3.27 -0.81 12.86
CA HIS A 20 -3.65 -0.61 11.45
C HIS A 20 -2.84 -1.45 10.44
N ARG A 21 -1.92 -2.31 10.91
CA ARG A 21 -1.04 -3.14 10.07
C ARG A 21 -0.22 -2.32 9.07
N ILE A 22 0.18 -1.12 9.48
CA ILE A 22 1.04 -0.24 8.67
C ILE A 22 2.46 -0.74 8.81
N SER A 23 2.99 -1.35 7.75
CA SER A 23 4.37 -1.82 7.70
C SER A 23 5.29 -0.64 7.40
N VAL A 24 6.27 -0.40 8.27
CA VAL A 24 7.26 0.68 8.13
C VAL A 24 8.61 0.07 7.79
N TYR A 25 9.35 0.77 6.94
CA TYR A 25 10.74 0.44 6.64
C TYR A 25 11.64 0.70 7.88
N PRO A 26 12.64 -0.16 8.18
CA PRO A 26 13.06 -1.36 7.45
C PRO A 26 12.13 -2.56 7.66
N TYR A 27 11.74 -3.23 6.56
CA TYR A 27 10.89 -4.43 6.61
C TYR A 27 11.66 -5.62 7.17
N ALA A 28 10.97 -6.57 7.80
CA ALA A 28 11.62 -7.82 8.20
C ALA A 28 11.87 -8.67 6.95
N CYS A 29 13.12 -9.11 6.75
CA CYS A 29 13.49 -10.07 5.72
C CYS A 29 14.07 -11.31 6.41
N ASP A 30 13.65 -12.50 5.96
CA ASP A 30 14.13 -13.77 6.53
C ASP A 30 15.58 -14.08 6.11
N ASP A 31 16.06 -13.43 5.05
CA ASP A 31 17.42 -13.56 4.51
C ASP A 31 18.43 -12.60 5.16
N ASP A 32 18.00 -11.72 6.08
CA ASP A 32 18.88 -10.79 6.81
C ASP A 32 19.86 -11.57 7.70
N ASP A 33 21.15 -11.21 7.65
CA ASP A 33 22.13 -11.73 8.58
C ASP A 33 21.92 -11.17 10.00
N ASP A 34 22.69 -11.65 10.98
CA ASP A 34 22.51 -11.24 12.38
C ASP A 34 22.85 -9.76 12.61
N GLU A 35 23.77 -9.19 11.83
CA GLU A 35 24.18 -7.78 11.93
C GLU A 35 23.10 -6.87 11.37
N ASP A 36 22.58 -7.17 10.18
CA ASP A 36 21.49 -6.46 9.53
C ASP A 36 20.22 -6.51 10.39
N ARG A 37 19.92 -7.66 11.00
CA ARG A 37 18.75 -7.79 11.87
C ARG A 37 18.84 -6.91 13.11
N LEU A 38 20.02 -6.81 13.71
CA LEU A 38 20.26 -5.94 14.86
C LEU A 38 20.18 -4.46 14.47
N LEU A 39 20.78 -4.09 13.34
CA LEU A 39 20.71 -2.74 12.80
C LEU A 39 19.25 -2.34 12.52
N ASN A 40 18.51 -3.20 11.82
CA ASN A 40 17.10 -3.00 11.51
C ASN A 40 16.23 -2.88 12.78
N ALA A 41 16.49 -3.70 13.80
CA ALA A 41 15.81 -3.62 15.08
C ALA A 41 16.05 -2.26 15.78
N SER A 42 17.30 -1.80 15.81
CA SER A 42 17.65 -0.50 16.43
C SER A 42 16.94 0.68 15.75
N ILE A 43 16.78 0.64 14.43
CA ILE A 43 16.04 1.67 13.69
C ILE A 43 14.54 1.61 14.00
N ARG A 44 13.94 0.41 14.03
CA ARG A 44 12.51 0.24 14.36
C ARG A 44 12.18 0.77 15.76
N GLU A 45 13.13 0.71 16.68
CA GLU A 45 12.97 1.32 18.01
C GLU A 45 12.96 2.85 17.98
N LEU A 46 13.69 3.48 17.06
CA LEU A 46 13.76 4.93 16.92
C LEU A 46 12.54 5.53 16.20
N VAL A 47 11.90 4.77 15.31
CA VAL A 47 10.72 5.19 14.53
C VAL A 47 9.48 5.31 15.43
N PRO A 48 8.69 6.41 15.37
CA PRO A 48 8.89 7.57 14.50
C PRO A 48 9.99 8.52 15.02
N PHE A 49 10.84 8.98 14.11
CA PHE A 49 11.90 9.95 14.43
C PHE A 49 11.32 11.30 14.85
N ALA A 50 11.72 11.82 16.00
CA ALA A 50 11.33 13.14 16.46
C ALA A 50 12.38 14.17 16.03
N VAL A 51 12.19 14.74 14.84
CA VAL A 51 13.16 15.63 14.20
C VAL A 51 12.77 17.10 14.30
N VAL A 52 13.79 17.96 14.33
CA VAL A 52 13.65 19.41 14.20
C VAL A 52 14.43 19.85 12.96
N GLY A 53 13.78 20.58 12.07
CA GLY A 53 14.42 21.17 10.88
C GLY A 53 14.77 22.64 11.09
N SER A 54 15.91 23.06 10.56
CA SER A 54 16.31 24.47 10.40
C SER A 54 17.34 24.60 9.28
N GLU A 55 17.28 25.72 8.57
CA GLU A 55 18.28 26.14 7.59
C GLU A 55 19.24 27.18 8.17
N GLU A 56 18.88 27.80 9.30
CA GLU A 56 19.63 28.87 9.94
C GLU A 56 20.89 28.36 10.64
N ILE A 57 21.98 29.12 10.47
CA ILE A 57 23.25 28.91 11.18
C ILE A 57 23.33 29.94 12.30
N ILE A 58 23.51 29.45 13.52
CA ILE A 58 23.51 30.23 14.75
C ILE A 58 24.88 30.04 15.40
N ASP A 59 25.50 31.13 15.84
CA ASP A 59 26.69 31.05 16.68
C ASP A 59 26.31 30.68 18.13
N VAL A 60 26.84 29.57 18.60
CA VAL A 60 26.74 29.11 19.99
C VAL A 60 28.17 28.84 20.47
N ASP A 61 28.60 29.58 21.49
CA ASP A 61 29.95 29.47 22.08
C ASP A 61 31.11 29.59 21.05
N GLY A 62 30.95 30.46 20.05
CA GLY A 62 31.95 30.70 19.00
C GLY A 62 31.98 29.62 17.92
N LYS A 63 31.03 28.68 17.93
CA LYS A 63 30.88 27.63 16.92
C LYS A 63 29.62 27.86 16.09
N PRO A 64 29.71 27.91 14.75
CA PRO A 64 28.54 27.97 13.90
C PRO A 64 27.84 26.60 13.92
N VAL A 65 26.64 26.56 14.51
CA VAL A 65 25.79 25.36 14.56
C VAL A 65 24.49 25.61 13.82
N ARG A 66 23.97 24.59 13.13
CA ARG A 66 22.65 24.68 12.48
C ARG A 66 21.56 24.38 13.50
N GLY A 67 20.63 25.31 13.68
CA GLY A 67 19.70 25.23 14.80
C GLY A 67 18.56 26.23 14.74
N ARG A 68 17.72 26.25 15.77
CA ARG A 68 16.65 27.25 15.96
C ARG A 68 16.88 28.02 17.24
N ARG A 69 16.78 29.35 17.17
CA ARG A 69 16.81 30.22 18.35
C ARG A 69 15.39 30.51 18.83
N HIS A 70 15.16 30.29 20.12
CA HIS A 70 13.94 30.70 20.82
C HIS A 70 14.30 31.63 21.97
N GLY A 71 13.31 32.36 22.51
CA GLY A 71 13.53 33.25 23.65
C GLY A 71 14.01 32.56 24.93
N TRP A 72 13.85 31.24 25.01
CA TRP A 72 14.25 30.39 26.15
C TRP A 72 15.51 29.55 25.88
N GLY A 73 16.11 29.60 24.68
CA GLY A 73 17.29 28.81 24.37
C GLY A 73 17.54 28.59 22.88
N VAL A 74 18.58 27.80 22.57
CA VAL A 74 18.94 27.42 21.20
C VAL A 74 18.86 25.91 21.06
N ILE A 75 18.16 25.45 20.04
CA ILE A 75 18.06 24.03 19.68
C ILE A 75 19.09 23.74 18.61
N ASN A 76 20.16 23.03 18.96
CA ASN A 76 21.11 22.48 17.98
C ASN A 76 20.53 21.19 17.36
N ILE A 77 20.43 21.15 16.03
CA ILE A 77 19.85 20.01 15.29
C ILE A 77 20.83 18.83 15.19
N PHE A 78 22.13 19.09 15.29
CA PHE A 78 23.14 18.05 15.30
C PHE A 78 23.38 17.43 16.69
N ASP A 79 22.65 17.90 17.71
CA ASP A 79 22.71 17.35 19.06
C ASP A 79 21.62 16.27 19.23
N GLU A 80 22.04 15.05 19.54
CA GLU A 80 21.17 13.89 19.75
C GLU A 80 20.28 14.04 20.98
N SER A 81 20.67 14.87 21.96
CA SER A 81 19.83 15.14 23.13
C SER A 81 18.60 15.98 22.78
N HIS A 82 18.71 16.82 21.74
CA HIS A 82 17.64 17.72 21.30
C HIS A 82 16.68 17.05 20.31
N CYS A 83 17.20 16.32 19.33
CA CYS A 83 16.36 15.68 18.32
C CYS A 83 17.02 14.47 17.65
N ASP A 84 16.20 13.62 17.02
CA ASP A 84 16.67 12.41 16.36
C ASP A 84 17.17 12.65 14.92
N PHE A 85 17.49 13.91 14.56
CA PHE A 85 17.86 14.26 13.19
C PHE A 85 19.13 13.55 12.73
N VAL A 86 20.13 13.42 13.62
CA VAL A 86 21.39 12.71 13.32
C VAL A 86 21.10 11.25 12.97
N HIS A 87 20.23 10.59 13.76
CA HIS A 87 19.79 9.22 13.52
C HIS A 87 19.07 9.09 12.18
N LEU A 88 18.10 9.95 11.89
CA LEU A 88 17.37 9.94 10.61
C LEU A 88 18.32 10.14 9.41
N ARG A 89 19.24 11.09 9.50
CA ARG A 89 20.21 11.38 8.43
C ARG A 89 21.13 10.19 8.17
N ASN A 90 21.69 9.61 9.24
CA ASN A 90 22.60 8.47 9.11
C ASN A 90 21.86 7.22 8.61
N PHE A 91 20.62 7.04 9.03
CA PHE A 91 19.73 6.01 8.52
C PHE A 91 19.54 6.15 7.00
N MET A 92 18.99 7.29 6.55
CA MET A 92 18.64 7.47 5.14
C MET A 92 19.83 7.58 4.20
N LEU A 93 20.92 8.25 4.61
CA LEU A 93 21.99 8.65 3.68
C LEU A 93 23.27 7.83 3.81
N ARG A 94 23.47 7.10 4.92
CA ARG A 94 24.73 6.39 5.17
C ARG A 94 24.57 4.88 5.20
N THR A 95 23.56 4.39 5.92
CA THR A 95 23.41 2.96 6.20
C THR A 95 22.44 2.28 5.24
N HIS A 96 21.27 2.88 5.00
CA HIS A 96 20.16 2.20 4.30
C HIS A 96 19.84 2.79 2.92
N LEU A 97 20.66 3.70 2.39
CA LEU A 97 20.37 4.35 1.09
C LEU A 97 20.26 3.34 -0.06
N SER A 98 21.21 2.40 -0.12
CA SER A 98 21.23 1.36 -1.16
C SER A 98 20.01 0.44 -1.06
N ASP A 99 19.70 -0.03 0.14
CA ASP A 99 18.54 -0.90 0.38
C ASP A 99 17.20 -0.18 0.10
N LEU A 100 17.08 1.10 0.47
CA LEU A 100 15.92 1.93 0.12
C LEU A 100 15.70 2.00 -1.41
N ILE A 101 16.77 2.13 -2.18
CA ILE A 101 16.71 2.13 -3.65
C ILE A 101 16.28 0.75 -4.15
N GLU A 102 16.87 -0.31 -3.62
CA GLU A 102 16.61 -1.70 -4.01
C GLU A 102 15.16 -2.12 -3.72
N VAL A 103 14.68 -1.90 -2.49
CA VAL A 103 13.29 -2.15 -2.09
C VAL A 103 12.31 -1.39 -2.97
N THR A 104 12.64 -0.14 -3.32
CA THR A 104 11.78 0.65 -4.22
C THR A 104 11.71 0.04 -5.62
N ALA A 105 12.82 -0.44 -6.16
CA ALA A 105 12.86 -1.05 -7.48
C ALA A 105 12.23 -2.46 -7.51
N GLN A 106 12.64 -3.34 -6.59
CA GLN A 106 12.27 -4.75 -6.61
C GLN A 106 10.89 -5.03 -6.03
N ARG A 107 10.42 -4.21 -5.08
CA ARG A 107 9.12 -4.40 -4.44
C ARG A 107 8.11 -3.41 -4.98
N HIS A 108 8.31 -2.12 -4.74
CA HIS A 108 7.28 -1.13 -5.01
C HIS A 108 7.04 -0.93 -6.51
N TYR A 109 8.11 -0.82 -7.29
CA TYR A 109 7.99 -0.67 -8.74
C TYR A 109 7.49 -1.95 -9.42
N GLU A 110 8.01 -3.13 -9.07
CA GLU A 110 7.55 -4.39 -9.67
C GLU A 110 6.09 -4.74 -9.31
N GLN A 111 5.64 -4.41 -8.09
CA GLN A 111 4.22 -4.53 -7.72
C GLN A 111 3.35 -3.63 -8.60
N PHE A 112 3.74 -2.36 -8.76
CA PHE A 112 3.05 -1.43 -9.64
C PHE A 112 3.04 -1.92 -11.09
N ARG A 113 4.20 -2.33 -11.62
CA ARG A 113 4.36 -2.85 -12.98
C ARG A 113 3.46 -4.05 -13.23
N THR A 114 3.43 -5.00 -12.30
CA THR A 114 2.58 -6.19 -12.39
C THR A 114 1.10 -5.83 -12.40
N SER A 115 0.68 -4.90 -11.53
CA SER A 115 -0.70 -4.39 -11.49
C SER A 115 -1.11 -3.76 -12.82
N GLN A 116 -0.25 -2.88 -13.38
CA GLN A 116 -0.51 -2.25 -14.67
C GLN A 116 -0.61 -3.26 -15.81
N LEU A 117 0.30 -4.23 -15.87
CA LEU A 117 0.27 -5.28 -16.89
C LEU A 117 -0.98 -6.14 -16.79
N ARG A 118 -1.44 -6.44 -15.57
CA ARG A 118 -2.68 -7.19 -15.34
C ARG A 118 -3.90 -6.41 -15.86
N GLN A 119 -3.99 -5.13 -15.54
CA GLN A 119 -5.08 -4.28 -15.99
C GLN A 119 -5.12 -4.16 -17.52
N ILE A 120 -3.96 -3.99 -18.18
CA ILE A 120 -3.90 -3.93 -19.65
C ILE A 120 -4.34 -5.26 -20.28
N LYS A 121 -3.90 -6.40 -19.72
CA LYS A 121 -4.33 -7.73 -20.19
C LYS A 121 -5.83 -7.91 -20.05
N GLU A 122 -6.41 -7.48 -18.93
CA GLU A 122 -7.85 -7.56 -18.67
C GLU A 122 -8.66 -6.69 -19.63
N LEU A 123 -8.23 -5.44 -19.85
CA LEU A 123 -8.85 -4.54 -20.83
C LEU A 123 -8.81 -5.13 -22.25
N ARG A 124 -7.68 -5.72 -22.66
CA ARG A 124 -7.54 -6.38 -23.97
C ARG A 124 -8.42 -7.62 -24.08
N ALA A 125 -8.52 -8.43 -23.03
CA ALA A 125 -9.39 -9.60 -23.00
C ALA A 125 -10.87 -9.21 -23.14
N GLN A 126 -11.29 -8.13 -22.47
CA GLN A 126 -12.64 -7.59 -22.59
C GLN A 126 -12.94 -7.06 -24.00
N GLN A 127 -11.99 -6.34 -24.62
CA GLN A 127 -12.12 -5.87 -26.00
C GLN A 127 -12.21 -7.04 -27.00
N ALA A 128 -11.39 -8.09 -26.82
CA ALA A 128 -11.46 -9.28 -27.66
C ALA A 128 -12.79 -10.04 -27.49
N ALA A 129 -13.28 -10.18 -26.25
CA ALA A 129 -14.57 -10.81 -25.98
C ALA A 129 -15.74 -10.01 -26.58
N ALA A 130 -15.72 -8.67 -26.47
CA ALA A 130 -16.73 -7.81 -27.08
C ALA A 130 -16.71 -7.89 -28.60
N ALA A 131 -15.53 -7.94 -29.22
CA ALA A 131 -15.39 -8.10 -30.67
C ALA A 131 -15.90 -9.47 -31.16
N ALA A 132 -15.61 -10.55 -30.41
CA ALA A 132 -16.12 -11.89 -30.72
C ALA A 132 -17.65 -11.98 -30.59
N ALA A 133 -18.23 -11.34 -29.57
CA ALA A 133 -19.68 -11.27 -29.40
C ALA A 133 -20.36 -10.47 -30.55
N ALA A 134 -19.75 -9.38 -31.02
CA ALA A 134 -20.24 -8.62 -32.16
C ALA A 134 -20.12 -9.39 -33.48
N ALA A 135 -19.08 -10.21 -33.65
CA ALA A 135 -18.89 -11.05 -34.85
C ALA A 135 -19.78 -12.31 -34.87
N GLY A 136 -20.21 -12.81 -33.71
CA GLY A 136 -21.10 -13.98 -33.58
C GLY A 136 -22.60 -13.71 -33.83
N GLY A 137 -22.99 -12.45 -34.07
CA GLY A 137 -24.38 -12.02 -34.26
C GLY A 137 -24.80 -11.90 -35.73
N SER A 138 -24.68 -12.96 -36.54
CA SER A 138 -25.26 -13.00 -37.89
C SER A 138 -25.59 -14.42 -38.38
N ALA A 139 -26.25 -15.22 -37.55
CA ALA A 139 -26.94 -16.43 -38.01
C ALA A 139 -28.46 -16.23 -37.86
N MET A 140 -29.12 -15.84 -38.95
CA MET A 140 -30.58 -15.90 -39.03
C MET A 140 -31.05 -17.36 -38.88
N PRO A 141 -32.06 -17.66 -38.06
CA PRO A 141 -32.77 -18.92 -38.20
C PRO A 141 -33.65 -18.81 -39.46
N ALA A 142 -33.37 -19.62 -40.46
CA ALA A 142 -34.22 -19.78 -41.62
C ALA A 142 -35.61 -20.21 -41.17
N ALA A 143 -36.61 -19.37 -41.46
CA ALA A 143 -38.02 -19.68 -41.25
C ALA A 143 -38.39 -20.97 -42.01
N SER A 144 -38.58 -22.06 -41.27
CA SER A 144 -39.09 -23.33 -41.80
C SER A 144 -40.61 -23.32 -41.67
N GLN A 145 -41.28 -23.49 -42.80
CA GLN A 145 -42.73 -23.50 -42.94
C GLN A 145 -43.42 -24.48 -41.99
N GLN A 146 -44.55 -23.99 -41.53
CA GLN A 146 -45.64 -24.62 -40.83
C GLN A 146 -46.09 -25.92 -41.52
N GLN A 147 -46.02 -27.04 -40.81
CA GLN A 147 -46.81 -28.22 -41.14
C GLN A 147 -47.38 -28.80 -39.84
N GLN A 148 -48.70 -28.62 -39.67
CA GLN A 148 -49.48 -29.10 -38.53
C GLN A 148 -49.49 -30.63 -38.47
N PRO A 149 -49.30 -31.25 -37.29
CA PRO A 149 -49.65 -32.66 -37.08
C PRO A 149 -51.16 -32.82 -36.76
N PRO A 150 -51.75 -33.99 -37.08
CA PRO A 150 -53.19 -34.23 -37.03
C PRO A 150 -53.73 -34.41 -35.60
N ALA A 151 -55.02 -34.10 -35.44
CA ALA A 151 -55.77 -34.09 -34.20
C ALA A 151 -55.72 -35.42 -33.42
N ALA A 152 -55.47 -35.33 -32.12
CA ALA A 152 -55.68 -36.39 -31.13
C ALA A 152 -57.05 -36.21 -30.43
N PRO A 153 -57.75 -37.30 -30.05
CA PRO A 153 -59.12 -37.25 -29.56
C PRO A 153 -59.22 -36.84 -28.08
N LEU A 154 -60.32 -36.16 -27.74
CA LEU A 154 -60.67 -35.71 -26.38
C LEU A 154 -60.89 -36.90 -25.42
N PRO A 155 -60.47 -36.80 -24.15
CA PRO A 155 -60.78 -37.78 -23.13
C PRO A 155 -62.18 -37.59 -22.55
N ASN A 156 -62.78 -38.74 -22.28
CA ASN A 156 -64.12 -39.02 -21.77
C ASN A 156 -64.39 -38.36 -20.39
N GLN A 157 -65.50 -37.64 -20.26
CA GLN A 157 -66.10 -37.28 -18.95
C GLN A 157 -67.47 -37.96 -18.84
N PRO A 158 -67.72 -38.83 -17.84
CA PRO A 158 -69.07 -39.26 -17.55
C PRO A 158 -69.81 -38.18 -16.75
N ALA A 159 -70.99 -37.82 -17.24
CA ALA A 159 -71.94 -36.94 -16.59
C ALA A 159 -72.56 -37.60 -15.35
N MET A 160 -72.83 -36.76 -14.34
CA MET A 160 -73.67 -37.05 -13.17
C MET A 160 -75.01 -37.68 -13.55
N THR A 161 -75.50 -38.63 -12.74
CA THR A 161 -76.94 -38.83 -12.52
C THR A 161 -77.19 -39.31 -11.08
N GLN A 162 -77.97 -38.49 -10.37
CA GLN A 162 -78.89 -38.64 -9.21
C GLN A 162 -79.02 -40.04 -8.55
N VAL A 163 -79.26 -40.19 -7.24
CA VAL A 163 -80.21 -39.52 -6.32
C VAL A 163 -79.62 -39.51 -4.90
#